data_AF-A0A5C8AI89-F1
#
_entry.id   AF-A0A5C8AI89-F1
#
_cell.length_a   1.000
_cell.length_b   1.000
_cell.length_c   1.000
_cell.angle_alpha   90.00
_cell.angle_beta   90.00
_cell.angle_gamma   90.00
#
_symmetry.space_group_name_H-M   'P 1'
#
loop_
_entity.id
_entity.type
_entity.pdbx_description
1 polymer ?
#
loop_
_entity_poly.entity_id
_entity_poly.type
_entity_poly.pdbx_seq_one_letter_code
_entity_poly.pdbx_strand_id
1 'polypeptide(L)'
;MADVEFMNSLIIHLIDGIVTDSNQKTDSYYKKYDKEFDIMDQVEDRLNRIFFLIEDIFYNNLFNTKIFYRKNYFWTLFAVINHQLFGSLDDEIERNPDFNDEEFDENIHSFISKLSLFEADFLNYEFGTEDAISQELVDFDKFHRTRTTSKDERTIRINILSNYLA
;
A
#
# COMPACT_ATOMS: atom_id res chain seq x y z
N MET A 1 -9.07 18.99 -4.59
CA MET A 1 -9.23 18.08 -5.75
C MET A 1 -8.25 16.93 -5.71
N ALA A 2 -6.93 17.19 -5.66
CA ALA A 2 -5.91 16.12 -5.59
C ALA A 2 -6.04 15.19 -4.37
N ASP A 3 -6.50 15.71 -3.23
CA ASP A 3 -6.72 14.93 -2.00
C ASP A 3 -7.99 14.09 -2.08
N VAL A 4 -9.05 14.62 -2.69
CA VAL A 4 -10.31 13.88 -2.91
C VAL A 4 -10.09 12.73 -3.89
N GLU A 5 -9.39 12.98 -5.00
CA GLU A 5 -9.01 11.93 -5.95
C GLU A 5 -8.15 10.84 -5.29
N PHE A 6 -7.25 11.25 -4.38
CA PHE A 6 -6.44 10.29 -3.65
C PHE A 6 -7.27 9.42 -2.71
N MET A 7 -8.11 10.05 -1.88
CA MET A 7 -9.00 9.33 -0.96
C MET A 7 -9.93 8.38 -1.72
N ASN A 8 -10.46 8.80 -2.87
CA ASN A 8 -11.22 7.91 -3.75
C ASN A 8 -10.39 6.68 -4.15
N SER A 9 -9.11 6.85 -4.49
CA SER A 9 -8.25 5.72 -4.85
C SER A 9 -8.02 4.72 -3.71
N LEU A 10 -8.02 5.18 -2.45
CA LEU A 10 -7.91 4.32 -1.27
C LEU A 10 -9.22 3.57 -1.03
N ILE A 11 -10.35 4.29 -1.07
CA ILE A 11 -11.70 3.70 -0.90
C ILE A 11 -11.97 2.66 -1.99
N ILE A 12 -11.68 2.99 -3.25
CA ILE A 12 -11.83 2.06 -4.38
C ILE A 12 -11.00 0.80 -4.15
N HIS A 13 -9.79 0.93 -3.60
CA HIS A 13 -8.96 -0.22 -3.25
C HIS A 13 -9.57 -1.10 -2.15
N LEU A 14 -10.22 -0.50 -1.15
CA LEU A 14 -10.94 -1.26 -0.12
C LEU A 14 -12.15 -2.03 -0.67
N ILE A 15 -12.80 -1.51 -1.71
CA ILE A 15 -14.00 -2.09 -2.31
C ILE A 15 -13.66 -3.20 -3.31
N ASP A 16 -12.78 -2.93 -4.28
CA ASP A 16 -12.54 -3.81 -5.43
C ASP A 16 -11.05 -4.24 -5.58
N GLY A 17 -10.18 -3.90 -4.62
CA GLY A 17 -8.77 -4.25 -4.67
C GLY A 17 -7.99 -3.44 -5.71
N ILE A 18 -7.13 -4.09 -6.50
CA ILE A 18 -6.27 -3.39 -7.48
C ILE A 18 -7.05 -3.16 -8.78
N VAL A 19 -7.33 -1.89 -9.07
CA VAL A 19 -7.97 -1.46 -10.31
C VAL A 19 -7.16 -0.39 -11.03
N THR A 20 -7.41 -0.26 -12.33
CA THR A 20 -6.89 0.85 -13.13
C THR A 20 -7.55 2.16 -12.69
N ASP A 21 -6.74 3.14 -12.32
CA ASP A 21 -7.19 4.45 -11.87
C ASP A 21 -7.48 5.39 -13.03
N SER A 22 -8.74 5.75 -13.16
CA SER A 22 -9.21 6.69 -14.17
C SER A 22 -10.47 7.38 -13.68
N ASN A 23 -10.68 8.61 -14.15
CA ASN A 23 -11.90 9.36 -13.81
C ASN A 23 -13.17 8.59 -14.18
N GLN A 24 -13.17 7.87 -15.30
CA GLN A 24 -14.29 7.02 -15.71
C GLN A 24 -14.58 5.91 -14.70
N LYS A 25 -13.54 5.32 -14.12
CA LYS A 25 -13.67 4.28 -13.10
C LYS A 25 -14.22 4.87 -11.81
N THR A 26 -13.71 6.03 -11.37
CA THR A 26 -14.25 6.77 -10.21
C THR A 26 -15.73 7.12 -10.40
N ASP A 27 -16.10 7.66 -11.56
CA ASP A 27 -17.49 7.99 -11.91
C ASP A 27 -18.40 6.74 -11.88
N SER A 28 -17.86 5.57 -12.24
CA SER A 28 -18.62 4.32 -12.18
C SER A 28 -18.98 3.91 -10.75
N TYR A 29 -18.11 4.19 -9.76
CA TYR A 29 -18.42 3.95 -8.35
C TYR A 29 -19.46 4.93 -7.82
N TYR A 30 -19.36 6.21 -8.18
CA TYR A 30 -20.38 7.19 -7.81
C TYR A 30 -21.76 6.80 -8.34
N LYS A 31 -21.83 6.32 -9.59
CA LYS A 31 -23.09 5.80 -10.16
C LYS A 31 -23.57 4.52 -9.48
N LYS A 32 -22.64 3.61 -9.13
CA LYS A 32 -22.96 2.33 -8.48
C LYS A 32 -23.58 2.55 -7.09
N TYR A 33 -23.07 3.52 -6.35
CA TYR A 33 -23.45 3.79 -4.97
C TYR A 33 -24.24 5.10 -4.80
N ASP A 34 -24.88 5.59 -5.88
CA ASP A 34 -25.64 6.85 -5.89
C ASP A 34 -26.86 6.83 -4.96
N LYS A 35 -27.48 5.64 -4.80
CA LYS A 35 -28.70 5.46 -4.02
C LYS A 35 -28.45 4.89 -2.64
N GLU A 36 -27.53 3.93 -2.54
CA GLU A 36 -27.25 3.18 -1.32
C GLU A 36 -25.79 2.76 -1.33
N PHE A 37 -25.14 2.76 -0.17
CA PHE A 37 -23.76 2.35 0.02
C PHE A 37 -23.67 1.31 1.13
N ASP A 38 -24.19 0.12 0.85
CA ASP A 38 -24.46 -0.94 1.83
C ASP A 38 -23.20 -1.49 2.53
N ILE A 39 -22.02 -1.18 1.99
CA ILE A 39 -20.71 -1.58 2.53
C ILE A 39 -19.98 -0.46 3.26
N MET A 40 -20.67 0.67 3.53
CA MET A 40 -20.07 1.86 4.17
C MET A 40 -19.36 1.50 5.48
N ASP A 41 -20.06 0.82 6.39
CA ASP A 41 -19.52 0.47 7.72
C ASP A 41 -18.26 -0.38 7.59
N GLN A 42 -18.28 -1.40 6.70
CA GLN A 42 -17.12 -2.25 6.44
C GLN A 42 -15.93 -1.47 5.87
N VAL A 43 -16.18 -0.55 4.94
CA VAL A 43 -15.14 0.28 4.33
C VAL A 43 -14.56 1.25 5.37
N GLU A 44 -15.40 1.85 6.19
CA GLU A 44 -15.01 2.78 7.26
C GLU A 44 -14.16 2.08 8.32
N ASP A 45 -14.58 0.91 8.81
CA ASP A 45 -13.84 0.12 9.79
C ASP A 45 -12.44 -0.23 9.29
N ARG A 46 -12.34 -0.72 8.05
CA ARG A 46 -11.04 -1.05 7.42
C ARG A 46 -10.17 0.18 7.23
N LEU A 47 -10.74 1.28 6.75
CA LEU A 47 -10.01 2.53 6.55
C LEU A 47 -9.43 3.05 7.86
N ASN A 48 -10.25 3.08 8.92
CA ASN A 48 -9.85 3.52 10.25
C ASN A 48 -8.74 2.62 10.82
N ARG A 49 -8.88 1.30 10.68
CA ARG A 49 -7.86 0.34 11.13
C ARG A 49 -6.52 0.56 10.43
N ILE A 50 -6.52 0.70 9.11
CA ILE A 50 -5.29 0.91 8.33
C ILE A 50 -4.65 2.26 8.68
N PHE A 51 -5.43 3.33 8.81
CA PHE A 51 -4.89 4.63 9.18
C PHE A 51 -4.34 4.68 10.60
N PHE A 52 -4.97 4.00 11.55
CA PHE A 52 -4.41 3.84 12.90
C PHE A 52 -3.01 3.19 12.85
N LEU A 53 -2.85 2.12 12.07
CA LEU A 53 -1.56 1.45 11.94
C LEU A 53 -0.52 2.32 11.20
N ILE A 54 -0.91 3.00 10.12
CA ILE A 54 -0.01 3.92 9.41
C ILE A 54 0.44 5.06 10.33
N GLU A 55 -0.47 5.59 11.15
CA GLU A 55 -0.15 6.61 12.15
C GLU A 55 0.90 6.07 13.14
N ASP A 56 0.67 4.89 13.71
CA ASP A 56 1.62 4.30 14.66
C ASP A 56 2.98 4.00 14.04
N ILE A 57 3.02 3.54 12.77
CA ILE A 57 4.26 3.36 12.01
C ILE A 57 4.99 4.70 11.83
N PHE A 58 4.29 5.74 11.36
CA PHE A 58 4.92 7.03 11.02
C PHE A 58 5.35 7.85 12.24
N TYR A 59 4.70 7.65 13.39
CA TYR A 59 5.09 8.29 14.65
C TYR A 59 6.05 7.44 15.49
N ASN A 60 6.40 6.23 15.05
CA ASN A 60 7.39 5.41 15.72
C ASN A 60 8.79 6.02 15.59
N ASN A 61 9.50 6.18 16.71
CA ASN A 61 10.84 6.77 16.73
C ASN A 61 11.90 5.98 15.93
N LEU A 62 11.67 4.68 15.70
CA LEU A 62 12.56 3.82 14.92
C LEU A 62 12.35 4.01 13.41
N PHE A 63 11.20 4.55 13.00
CA PHE A 63 10.83 4.76 11.61
C PHE A 63 11.32 6.13 11.11
N ASN A 64 12.53 6.14 10.54
CA ASN A 64 13.15 7.36 10.00
C ASN A 64 12.96 7.52 8.48
N THR A 65 12.11 6.68 7.91
CA THR A 65 11.81 6.57 6.50
C THR A 65 11.14 7.83 5.95
N LYS A 66 11.56 8.29 4.77
CA LYS A 66 10.91 9.44 4.09
C LYS A 66 10.14 9.05 2.83
N ILE A 67 10.33 7.84 2.30
CA ILE A 67 9.77 7.46 1.00
C ILE A 67 8.25 7.35 1.03
N PHE A 68 7.67 6.75 2.07
CA PHE A 68 6.24 6.49 2.18
C PHE A 68 5.40 7.74 2.47
N TYR A 69 6.02 8.90 2.72
CA TYR A 69 5.31 10.19 2.74
C TYR A 69 4.91 10.67 1.34
N ARG A 70 5.50 10.10 0.28
CA ARG A 70 5.14 10.41 -1.11
C ARG A 70 3.85 9.68 -1.49
N LYS A 71 2.89 10.39 -2.07
CA LYS A 71 1.53 9.90 -2.42
C LYS A 71 1.48 8.48 -3.03
N ASN A 72 2.30 8.20 -4.05
CA ASN A 72 2.29 6.89 -4.72
C ASN A 72 2.81 5.76 -3.82
N TYR A 73 3.82 6.04 -3.01
CA TYR A 73 4.41 5.08 -2.09
C TYR A 73 3.47 4.83 -0.90
N PHE A 74 2.85 5.89 -0.39
CA PHE A 74 1.78 5.79 0.61
C PHE A 74 0.66 4.87 0.12
N TRP A 75 0.20 5.05 -1.12
CA TRP A 75 -0.85 4.20 -1.69
C TRP A 75 -0.45 2.72 -1.70
N THR A 76 0.79 2.41 -2.10
CA THR A 76 1.32 1.05 -2.08
C THR A 76 1.37 0.49 -0.65
N LEU A 77 1.87 1.27 0.31
CA LEU A 77 1.90 0.87 1.72
C LEU A 77 0.48 0.59 2.25
N PHE A 78 -0.47 1.48 1.98
CA PHE A 78 -1.87 1.31 2.34
C PHE A 78 -2.45 0.01 1.77
N ALA A 79 -2.20 -0.25 0.48
CA ALA A 79 -2.68 -1.44 -0.20
C ALA A 79 -2.07 -2.74 0.36
N VAL A 80 -0.78 -2.71 0.69
CA VAL A 80 -0.09 -3.82 1.34
C VAL A 80 -0.66 -4.07 2.73
N ILE A 81 -0.83 -3.04 3.58
CA ILE A 81 -1.42 -3.21 4.91
C ILE A 81 -2.85 -3.78 4.81
N ASN A 82 -3.67 -3.24 3.91
CA ASN A 82 -5.03 -3.77 3.65
C ASN A 82 -4.99 -5.27 3.30
N HIS A 83 -4.03 -5.68 2.46
CA HIS A 83 -3.88 -7.08 2.08
C HIS A 83 -3.36 -7.95 3.23
N GLN A 84 -2.37 -7.49 3.99
CA GLN A 84 -1.83 -8.21 5.14
C GLN A 84 -2.93 -8.47 6.19
N LEU A 85 -3.72 -7.44 6.53
CA LEU A 85 -4.80 -7.55 7.51
C LEU A 85 -5.95 -8.45 7.03
N PHE A 86 -6.47 -8.19 5.82
CA PHE A 86 -7.79 -8.70 5.40
C PHE A 86 -7.77 -9.66 4.22
N GLY A 87 -6.60 -9.96 3.64
CA GLY A 87 -6.49 -10.83 2.46
C GLY A 87 -7.25 -10.29 1.26
N SER A 88 -7.20 -8.97 1.03
CA SER A 88 -8.05 -8.29 0.06
C SER A 88 -7.69 -8.48 -1.41
N LEU A 89 -6.63 -9.25 -1.72
CA LEU A 89 -6.07 -9.41 -3.07
C LEU A 89 -5.89 -10.89 -3.40
N ASP A 90 -5.51 -11.17 -4.65
CA ASP A 90 -5.28 -12.53 -5.15
C ASP A 90 -4.24 -13.30 -4.29
N ASP A 91 -4.44 -14.62 -4.14
CA ASP A 91 -3.60 -15.52 -3.32
C ASP A 91 -2.13 -15.58 -3.76
N GLU A 92 -1.80 -15.05 -4.94
CA GLU A 92 -0.42 -14.94 -5.44
C GLU A 92 0.39 -13.85 -4.73
N ILE A 93 -0.27 -12.90 -4.06
CA ILE A 93 0.40 -11.87 -3.26
C ILE A 93 0.60 -12.44 -1.86
N GLU A 94 1.85 -12.50 -1.40
CA GLU A 94 2.16 -13.13 -0.13
C GLU A 94 1.67 -12.31 1.07
N ARG A 95 1.16 -13.04 2.08
CA ARG A 95 0.84 -12.51 3.40
C ARG A 95 1.78 -13.09 4.42
N ASN A 96 2.26 -12.25 5.31
CA ASN A 96 2.94 -12.70 6.51
C ASN A 96 1.88 -13.04 7.59
N PRO A 97 1.88 -14.27 8.13
CA PRO A 97 0.96 -14.67 9.19
C PRO A 97 1.00 -13.76 10.43
N ASP A 98 2.15 -13.15 10.75
CA ASP A 98 2.31 -12.26 11.91
C ASP A 98 1.66 -10.87 11.69
N PHE A 99 1.31 -10.53 10.44
CA PHE A 99 0.73 -9.24 10.06
C PHE A 99 -0.75 -9.34 9.68
N ASN A 100 -1.46 -10.36 10.18
CA ASN A 100 -2.91 -10.43 10.10
C ASN A 100 -3.56 -9.51 11.17
N ASP A 101 -4.85 -9.18 11.05
CA ASP A 101 -5.51 -8.20 11.94
C ASP A 101 -5.48 -8.55 13.44
N GLU A 102 -5.46 -9.84 13.78
CA GLU A 102 -5.41 -10.32 15.17
C GLU A 102 -4.02 -10.18 15.79
N GLU A 103 -2.96 -10.33 14.97
CA GLU A 103 -1.56 -10.40 15.42
C GLU A 103 -0.76 -9.11 15.13
N PHE A 104 -1.26 -8.21 14.27
CA PHE A 104 -0.51 -7.06 13.75
C PHE A 104 0.00 -6.16 14.87
N ASP A 105 -0.83 -5.83 15.85
CA ASP A 105 -0.47 -4.90 16.93
C ASP A 105 0.68 -5.44 17.78
N GLU A 106 0.73 -6.75 18.03
CA GLU A 106 1.82 -7.39 18.78
C GLU A 106 3.11 -7.43 17.95
N ASN A 107 2.98 -7.47 16.63
CA ASN A 107 4.10 -7.61 15.67
C ASN A 107 4.47 -6.31 14.96
N ILE A 108 3.90 -5.16 15.34
CA ILE A 108 4.10 -3.88 14.66
C ILE A 108 5.57 -3.45 14.62
N HIS A 109 6.35 -3.74 15.67
CA HIS A 109 7.78 -3.45 15.69
C HIS A 109 8.56 -4.28 14.67
N SER A 110 8.15 -5.53 14.42
CA SER A 110 8.71 -6.37 13.36
C SER A 110 8.39 -5.78 11.99
N PHE A 111 7.14 -5.37 11.77
CA PHE A 111 6.70 -4.71 10.54
C PHE A 111 7.51 -3.43 10.24
N ILE A 112 7.63 -2.55 11.23
CA ILE A 112 8.41 -1.29 11.13
C ILE A 112 9.88 -1.58 10.83
N SER A 113 10.46 -2.61 11.45
CA SER A 113 11.85 -3.01 11.22
C SER A 113 12.04 -3.49 9.78
N LYS A 114 11.15 -4.35 9.26
CA LYS A 114 11.19 -4.80 7.86
C LYS A 114 11.02 -3.63 6.87
N LEU A 115 10.09 -2.71 7.12
CA LEU A 115 9.94 -1.51 6.27
C LEU A 115 11.19 -0.62 6.27
N SER A 116 11.84 -0.48 7.43
CA SER A 116 13.06 0.34 7.56
C SER A 116 14.23 -0.29 6.79
N LEU A 117 14.34 -1.62 6.82
CA LEU A 117 15.32 -2.37 6.01
C LEU A 117 15.05 -2.21 4.51
N PHE A 118 13.78 -2.32 4.09
CA PHE A 118 13.39 -2.11 2.70
C PHE A 118 13.82 -0.73 2.18
N GLU A 119 13.58 0.33 2.96
CA GLU A 119 14.02 1.67 2.57
C GLU A 119 15.55 1.79 2.54
N ALA A 120 16.26 1.20 3.49
CA ALA A 120 17.73 1.23 3.46
C ALA A 120 18.27 0.61 2.17
N ASP A 121 17.74 -0.56 1.78
CA ASP A 121 18.09 -1.23 0.52
C ASP A 121 17.73 -0.38 -0.70
N PHE A 122 16.54 0.24 -0.68
CA PHE A 122 16.08 1.12 -1.75
C PHE A 122 16.94 2.39 -1.90
N LEU A 123 17.36 3.00 -0.79
CA LEU A 123 18.25 4.17 -0.80
C LEU A 123 19.65 3.79 -1.30
N ASN A 124 20.18 2.64 -0.89
CA ASN A 124 21.47 2.14 -1.38
C ASN A 124 21.46 1.96 -2.90
N TYR A 125 20.33 1.51 -3.46
CA TYR A 125 20.07 1.50 -4.89
C TYR A 125 20.06 2.92 -5.49
N GLU A 126 19.28 3.87 -4.94
CA GLU A 126 19.19 5.23 -5.49
C GLU A 126 20.55 5.96 -5.50
N PHE A 127 21.42 5.70 -4.52
CA PHE A 127 22.75 6.31 -4.41
C PHE A 127 23.88 5.51 -5.08
N GLY A 128 23.57 4.36 -5.70
CA GLY A 128 24.50 3.60 -6.54
C GLY A 128 25.66 2.96 -5.78
N THR A 129 25.41 2.46 -4.56
CA THR A 129 26.46 2.02 -3.63
C THR A 129 26.82 0.53 -3.67
N GLU A 130 26.17 -0.30 -4.50
CA GLU A 130 26.44 -1.75 -4.59
C GLU A 130 26.53 -2.32 -6.02
N ASP A 131 27.31 -3.40 -6.16
CA ASP A 131 27.65 -4.12 -7.41
C ASP A 131 26.56 -5.07 -7.93
N ALA A 132 25.39 -5.15 -7.28
CA ALA A 132 24.24 -5.93 -7.76
C ALA A 132 22.92 -5.22 -7.45
N ILE A 133 22.45 -4.40 -8.39
CA ILE A 133 21.14 -3.76 -8.27
C ILE A 133 20.04 -4.82 -8.38
N SER A 134 19.21 -4.96 -7.35
CA SER A 134 18.00 -5.78 -7.43
C SER A 134 17.06 -5.22 -8.50
N GLN A 135 16.71 -6.05 -9.48
CA GLN A 135 15.74 -5.71 -10.52
C GLN A 135 14.38 -5.30 -9.92
N GLU A 136 14.02 -5.88 -8.77
CA GLU A 136 12.78 -5.54 -8.06
C GLU A 136 12.78 -4.10 -7.54
N LEU A 137 13.90 -3.61 -7.01
CA LEU A 137 14.01 -2.22 -6.53
C LEU A 137 13.96 -1.22 -7.70
N VAL A 138 14.56 -1.59 -8.85
CA VAL A 138 14.47 -0.80 -10.10
C VAL A 138 13.02 -0.69 -10.56
N ASP A 139 12.31 -1.81 -10.61
CA ASP A 139 10.92 -1.85 -11.03
C ASP A 139 10.03 -1.12 -10.01
N PHE A 140 10.29 -1.28 -8.72
CA PHE A 140 9.61 -0.53 -7.65
C PHE A 140 9.74 0.97 -7.87
N ASP A 141 10.96 1.50 -8.06
CA ASP A 141 11.18 2.93 -8.31
C ASP A 141 10.52 3.41 -9.62
N LYS A 142 10.76 2.70 -10.72
CA LYS A 142 10.22 3.01 -12.05
C LYS A 142 8.70 3.16 -12.01
N PHE A 143 8.03 2.23 -11.34
CA PHE A 143 6.59 2.20 -11.22
C PHE A 143 6.06 3.25 -10.23
N HIS A 144 6.85 3.74 -9.28
CA HIS A 144 6.43 4.85 -8.43
C HIS A 144 6.71 6.26 -9.01
N ARG A 145 7.74 6.42 -9.86
CA ARG A 145 8.12 7.70 -10.49
C ARG A 145 7.20 8.09 -11.64
N THR A 146 6.76 7.11 -12.42
CA THR A 146 5.81 7.36 -13.50
C THR A 146 4.41 7.49 -12.91
N ARG A 147 3.55 8.37 -13.42
CA ARG A 147 2.13 8.35 -13.03
C ARG A 147 1.53 7.05 -13.57
N THR A 148 1.49 6.07 -12.69
CA THR A 148 1.09 4.71 -12.99
C THR A 148 -0.31 4.47 -12.46
N THR A 149 -1.25 4.44 -13.38
CA THR A 149 -2.64 4.20 -13.10
C THR A 149 -3.06 2.80 -13.50
N SER A 150 -2.20 2.01 -14.16
CA SER A 150 -2.56 0.67 -14.62
C SER A 150 -2.67 -0.32 -13.45
N LYS A 151 -3.58 -1.30 -13.60
CA LYS A 151 -3.70 -2.42 -12.65
C LYS A 151 -2.38 -3.16 -12.51
N ASP A 152 -1.74 -3.53 -13.62
CA ASP A 152 -0.55 -4.37 -13.65
C ASP A 152 0.64 -3.73 -12.90
N GLU A 153 0.94 -2.46 -13.16
CA GLU A 153 2.05 -1.76 -12.48
C GLU A 153 1.79 -1.55 -10.98
N ARG A 154 0.51 -1.50 -10.57
CA ARG A 154 0.12 -1.42 -9.16
C ARG A 154 0.26 -2.78 -8.48
N THR A 155 -0.16 -3.85 -9.15
CA THR A 155 0.06 -5.22 -8.69
C THR A 155 1.54 -5.49 -8.47
N ILE A 156 2.40 -5.13 -9.42
CA ILE A 156 3.86 -5.35 -9.28
C ILE A 156 4.41 -4.67 -8.02
N ARG A 157 4.04 -3.41 -7.77
CA ARG A 157 4.52 -2.67 -6.58
C ARG A 157 4.07 -3.29 -5.27
N ILE A 158 2.80 -3.68 -5.20
CA ILE A 158 2.24 -4.32 -4.01
C ILE A 158 2.94 -5.65 -3.80
N ASN A 159 3.14 -6.44 -4.86
CA ASN A 159 3.79 -7.74 -4.77
C ASN A 159 5.24 -7.62 -4.27
N ILE A 160 6.03 -6.68 -4.82
CA ILE A 160 7.42 -6.46 -4.37
C ILE A 160 7.46 -6.14 -2.87
N LEU A 161 6.63 -5.21 -2.40
CA LEU A 161 6.64 -4.82 -0.99
C LEU A 161 6.06 -5.92 -0.08
N SER A 162 4.99 -6.62 -0.50
CA SER A 162 4.43 -7.75 0.24
C SER A 162 5.44 -8.90 0.38
N ASN A 163 6.15 -9.26 -0.68
CA ASN A 163 7.16 -10.34 -0.65
C ASN A 163 8.36 -9.98 0.24
N TYR A 164 8.73 -8.70 0.30
CA TYR A 164 9.77 -8.26 1.24
C TYR A 164 9.30 -8.36 2.71
N LEU A 165 7.99 -8.19 2.94
CA LEU A 165 7.39 -8.24 4.27
C LEU A 165 7.00 -9.66 4.70
N ALA A 166 6.85 -10.61 3.78
CA ALA A 166 6.70 -12.04 4.07
C ALA A 166 7.88 -12.54 4.93
#